data_AF-A0A7Y0HFI8-F1
#
_entry.id   AF-A0A7Y0HFI8-F1
#
_cell.length_a   1.000
_cell.length_b   1.000
_cell.length_c   1.000
_cell.angle_alpha   90.00
_cell.angle_beta   90.00
_cell.angle_gamma   90.00
#
_symmetry.space_group_name_H-M   'P 1'
#
loop_
_entity.id
_entity.type
_entity.pdbx_description
1 polymer ?
#
loop_
_entity_poly.entity_id
_entity_poly.type
_entity_poly.pdbx_seq_one_letter_code
_entity_poly.pdbx_strand_id
1 'polypeptide(L)'
;MVFGIATQANAAPVRADQFFNFDRAKSVWSSTKDLAALNDLAEPLDPGDEYKKWIKRYNENPNAAADEPIAKRMKELHDLWLTYNVWNEAYRMYLYARDGAGMSFNRVHTMLDCASIAMKAKLFTNDCNALPDWRKPESKLRDEELALKKRTQMKQNGTWKWGE
;
A
#
# COMPACT_ATOMS: atom_id res chain seq x y z
N MET A 1 4.32 -5.86 15.03
CA MET A 1 5.50 -5.92 14.14
C MET A 1 5.25 -4.93 13.01
N VAL A 2 6.11 -3.94 12.82
CA VAL A 2 5.90 -2.85 11.84
C VAL A 2 6.94 -3.02 10.76
N PHE A 3 6.51 -3.18 9.51
CA PHE A 3 7.38 -3.09 8.32
C PHE A 3 8.34 -1.90 8.49
N GLY A 4 9.58 -2.22 8.85
CA GLY A 4 10.62 -1.25 9.18
C GLY A 4 10.96 -0.45 7.94
N ILE A 5 10.75 0.86 8.05
CA ILE A 5 10.86 1.82 6.96
C ILE A 5 12.33 1.87 6.51
N ALA A 6 12.63 1.26 5.35
CA ALA A 6 13.77 1.69 4.57
C ALA A 6 13.36 2.99 3.87
N THR A 7 13.78 4.12 4.44
CA THR A 7 13.82 5.41 3.76
C THR A 7 14.65 5.27 2.50
N GLN A 8 14.04 5.35 1.32
CA GLN A 8 14.76 5.56 0.07
C GLN A 8 14.07 6.60 -0.80
N ALA A 9 14.91 7.55 -1.25
CA ALA A 9 14.64 8.58 -2.24
C ALA A 9 13.94 7.99 -3.46
N ASN A 10 12.93 8.69 -3.99
CA ASN A 10 12.25 8.46 -5.28
C ASN A 10 12.49 7.07 -5.88
N ALA A 11 12.03 6.02 -5.19
CA ALA A 11 12.12 4.67 -5.72
C ALA A 11 11.30 4.63 -7.02
N ALA A 12 11.85 4.03 -8.07
CA ALA A 12 11.12 3.82 -9.30
C ALA A 12 9.80 3.10 -8.98
N PRO A 13 8.69 3.43 -9.67
CA PRO A 13 7.40 2.80 -9.41
C PRO A 13 7.52 1.28 -9.57
N VAL A 14 6.95 0.55 -8.62
CA VAL A 14 6.92 -0.92 -8.65
C VAL A 14 6.20 -1.40 -9.93
N ARG A 15 6.79 -2.39 -10.60
CA ARG A 15 6.31 -2.96 -11.86
C ARG A 15 5.99 -4.46 -11.73
N ALA A 16 5.15 -4.97 -12.61
CA ALA A 16 4.70 -6.37 -12.58
C ALA A 16 5.85 -7.38 -12.75
N ASP A 17 6.88 -7.04 -13.52
CA ASP A 17 8.05 -7.88 -13.79
C ASP A 17 8.99 -8.03 -12.57
N GLN A 18 8.78 -7.23 -11.52
CA GLN A 18 9.55 -7.31 -10.28
C GLN A 18 9.00 -8.37 -9.32
N PHE A 19 7.78 -8.88 -9.55
CA PHE A 19 7.18 -9.92 -8.72
C PHE A 19 7.62 -11.29 -9.19
N PHE A 20 7.84 -12.20 -8.25
CA PHE A 20 8.03 -13.62 -8.55
C PHE A 20 6.71 -14.29 -8.95
N ASN A 21 5.61 -13.91 -8.29
CA ASN A 21 4.27 -14.36 -8.62
C ASN A 21 3.29 -13.19 -8.54
N PHE A 22 3.14 -12.50 -9.68
CA PHE A 22 2.27 -11.33 -9.78
C PHE A 22 0.78 -11.66 -9.57
N ASP A 23 0.31 -12.80 -10.05
CA ASP A 23 -1.09 -13.21 -9.88
C ASP A 23 -1.45 -13.44 -8.41
N ARG A 24 -0.53 -14.01 -7.63
CA ARG A 24 -0.67 -14.11 -6.18
C ARG A 24 -0.74 -12.72 -5.54
N ALA A 25 0.11 -11.77 -5.95
CA ALA A 25 0.09 -10.41 -5.44
C ALA A 25 -1.26 -9.71 -5.74
N LYS A 26 -1.80 -9.87 -6.96
CA LYS A 26 -3.16 -9.41 -7.32
C LYS A 26 -4.23 -10.06 -6.45
N SER A 27 -4.12 -11.36 -6.21
CA SER A 27 -5.04 -12.07 -5.31
C SER A 27 -5.01 -11.46 -3.92
N VAL A 28 -3.83 -11.30 -3.31
CA VAL A 28 -3.66 -10.69 -1.97
C VAL A 28 -4.26 -9.30 -1.92
N TRP A 29 -3.98 -8.45 -2.90
CA TRP A 29 -4.58 -7.11 -3.00
C TRP A 29 -6.11 -7.17 -2.95
N SER A 30 -6.72 -8.10 -3.69
CA SER A 30 -8.17 -8.21 -3.77
C SER A 30 -8.82 -8.90 -2.57
N SER A 31 -8.18 -9.92 -1.97
CA SER A 31 -8.78 -10.76 -0.92
C SER A 31 -8.49 -10.26 0.49
N THR A 32 -7.35 -9.61 0.71
CA THR A 32 -6.90 -9.19 2.03
C THR A 32 -7.38 -7.77 2.30
N LYS A 33 -8.54 -7.60 2.93
CA LYS A 33 -9.19 -6.29 3.07
C LYS A 33 -8.73 -5.44 4.24
N ASP A 34 -8.08 -6.03 5.25
CA ASP A 34 -7.64 -5.34 6.46
C ASP A 34 -6.18 -5.67 6.83
N LEU A 35 -5.63 -4.88 7.74
CA LEU A 35 -4.25 -5.01 8.19
C LEU A 35 -3.99 -6.31 8.98
N ALA A 36 -4.99 -6.86 9.67
CA ALA A 36 -4.80 -8.09 10.45
C ALA A 36 -4.57 -9.28 9.49
N ALA A 37 -5.44 -9.43 8.49
CA ALA A 37 -5.28 -10.44 7.45
C ALA A 37 -3.97 -10.28 6.66
N LEU A 38 -3.50 -9.04 6.46
CA LEU A 38 -2.19 -8.80 5.85
C LEU A 38 -1.05 -9.24 6.76
N ASN A 39 -1.15 -8.95 8.06
CA ASN A 39 -0.17 -9.35 9.04
C ASN A 39 -0.14 -10.87 9.22
N ASP A 40 -1.26 -11.58 9.16
CA ASP A 40 -1.30 -13.05 9.24
C ASP A 40 -0.55 -13.69 8.06
N LEU A 41 -0.58 -13.03 6.89
CA LEU A 41 0.23 -13.43 5.74
C LEU A 41 1.72 -13.11 5.92
N ALA A 42 2.05 -12.06 6.69
CA ALA A 42 3.41 -11.56 6.90
C ALA A 42 4.11 -12.11 8.15
N GLU A 43 3.38 -12.52 9.19
CA GLU A 43 3.87 -13.06 10.46
C GLU A 43 4.69 -14.35 10.27
N PRO A 44 4.25 -15.33 9.44
CA PRO A 44 5.11 -16.45 9.07
C PRO A 44 6.22 -16.04 8.12
N LEU A 45 6.40 -14.76 7.77
CA LEU A 45 7.35 -14.25 6.79
C LEU A 45 8.20 -13.09 7.32
N ASP A 46 8.42 -12.93 8.64
CA ASP A 46 9.21 -11.79 9.16
C ASP A 46 10.53 -11.61 8.36
N PRO A 47 10.70 -10.50 7.61
CA PRO A 47 11.85 -10.30 6.75
C PRO A 47 13.16 -10.25 7.53
N GLY A 48 13.14 -9.87 8.81
CA GLY A 48 14.32 -9.84 9.68
C GLY A 48 15.63 -9.45 8.96
N ASP A 49 16.71 -10.15 9.30
CA ASP A 49 17.95 -10.14 8.54
C ASP A 49 17.98 -11.20 7.42
N GLU A 50 17.11 -12.22 7.50
CA GLU A 50 17.15 -13.38 6.60
C GLU A 50 16.72 -13.01 5.19
N TYR A 51 15.63 -12.24 5.03
CA TYR A 51 15.20 -11.74 3.72
C TYR A 51 16.24 -10.81 3.11
N LYS A 52 16.84 -9.90 3.90
CA LYS A 52 17.88 -8.99 3.41
C LYS A 52 19.11 -9.74 2.92
N LYS A 53 19.51 -10.80 3.63
CA LYS A 53 20.62 -11.67 3.23
C LYS A 53 20.25 -12.48 1.98
N TRP A 54 19.04 -13.03 1.93
CA TRP A 54 18.58 -13.81 0.79
C TRP A 54 18.43 -12.98 -0.49
N ILE A 55 17.82 -11.79 -0.43
CA ILE A 55 17.66 -10.94 -1.63
C ILE A 55 19.02 -10.46 -2.16
N LYS A 56 19.99 -10.22 -1.26
CA LYS A 56 21.37 -9.94 -1.66
C LYS A 56 21.97 -11.12 -2.43
N ARG A 57 21.86 -12.34 -1.90
CA ARG A 57 22.32 -13.56 -2.58
C ARG A 57 21.60 -13.79 -3.90
N TYR A 58 20.29 -13.55 -3.95
CA TYR A 58 19.48 -13.67 -5.15
C TYR A 58 19.96 -12.71 -6.25
N ASN A 59 20.31 -11.48 -5.90
CA ASN A 59 20.87 -10.52 -6.86
C ASN A 59 22.27 -10.88 -7.35
N GLU A 60 23.08 -11.56 -6.52
CA GLU A 60 24.43 -12.01 -6.88
C GLU A 60 24.42 -13.30 -7.71
N ASN A 61 23.55 -14.25 -7.36
CA ASN A 61 23.38 -15.53 -8.06
C ASN A 61 21.93 -16.05 -7.94
N PRO A 62 21.04 -15.68 -8.89
CA PRO A 62 19.63 -16.04 -8.85
C PRO A 62 19.37 -17.55 -8.82
N ASN A 63 20.20 -18.32 -9.53
CA ASN A 63 20.04 -19.77 -9.62
C ASN A 63 20.32 -20.43 -8.27
N ALA A 64 21.48 -20.13 -7.67
CA ALA A 64 21.85 -20.70 -6.38
C ALA A 64 20.88 -20.30 -5.25
N ALA A 65 20.43 -19.05 -5.24
CA ALA A 65 19.48 -18.57 -4.24
C ALA A 65 18.07 -19.15 -4.43
N ALA A 66 17.70 -19.53 -5.67
CA ALA A 66 16.42 -20.16 -5.96
C ALA A 66 16.34 -21.63 -5.49
N ASP A 67 17.49 -22.29 -5.35
CA ASP A 67 17.58 -23.68 -4.88
C ASP A 67 17.62 -23.81 -3.35
N GLU A 68 17.70 -22.69 -2.61
CA GLU A 68 17.69 -22.70 -1.15
C GLU A 68 16.32 -23.20 -0.60
N PRO A 69 16.29 -23.98 0.50
CA PRO A 69 15.03 -24.44 1.10
C PRO A 69 14.06 -23.31 1.49
N ILE A 70 14.61 -22.12 1.78
CA ILE A 70 13.84 -20.93 2.15
C ILE A 70 13.36 -20.12 0.94
N ALA A 71 13.81 -20.43 -0.29
CA ALA A 71 13.61 -19.60 -1.47
C ALA A 71 12.12 -19.33 -1.76
N LYS A 72 11.26 -20.35 -1.63
CA LYS A 72 9.81 -20.19 -1.82
C LYS A 72 9.24 -19.15 -0.86
N ARG A 73 9.56 -19.27 0.42
CA ARG A 73 9.13 -18.35 1.49
C ARG A 73 9.63 -16.92 1.23
N MET A 74 10.88 -16.78 0.79
CA MET A 74 11.48 -15.48 0.53
C MET A 74 10.90 -14.79 -0.71
N LYS A 75 10.54 -15.54 -1.76
CA LYS A 75 9.81 -15.02 -2.91
C LYS A 75 8.41 -14.53 -2.53
N GLU A 76 7.68 -15.32 -1.74
CA GLU A 76 6.33 -14.95 -1.26
C GLU A 76 6.34 -13.68 -0.41
N LEU A 77 7.39 -13.49 0.39
CA LEU A 77 7.64 -12.30 1.20
C LEU A 77 8.04 -11.10 0.34
N HIS A 78 8.90 -11.29 -0.66
CA HIS A 78 9.25 -10.24 -1.61
C HIS A 78 8.00 -9.67 -2.28
N ASP A 79 7.13 -10.54 -2.79
CA ASP A 79 5.90 -10.15 -3.45
C ASP A 79 4.95 -9.41 -2.48
N LEU A 80 4.85 -9.87 -1.23
CA LEU A 80 4.04 -9.21 -0.20
C LEU A 80 4.58 -7.81 0.14
N TRP A 81 5.90 -7.67 0.25
CA TRP A 81 6.56 -6.39 0.49
C TRP A 81 6.33 -5.41 -0.66
N LEU A 82 6.48 -5.84 -1.91
CA LEU A 82 6.17 -5.03 -3.09
C LEU A 82 4.69 -4.62 -3.12
N THR A 83 3.79 -5.55 -2.81
CA THR A 83 2.33 -5.29 -2.74
C THR A 83 2.02 -4.20 -1.72
N TYR A 84 2.60 -4.28 -0.52
CA TYR A 84 2.42 -3.26 0.51
C TYR A 84 3.03 -1.91 0.12
N ASN A 85 4.18 -1.89 -0.58
CA ASN A 85 4.79 -0.65 -1.06
C ASN A 85 3.89 0.09 -2.06
N VAL A 86 3.30 -0.63 -3.01
CA VAL A 86 2.33 -0.06 -3.96
C VAL A 86 1.14 0.55 -3.22
N TRP A 87 0.60 -0.16 -2.23
CA TRP A 87 -0.48 0.34 -1.39
C TRP A 87 -0.07 1.61 -0.63
N ASN A 88 1.12 1.61 -0.01
CA ASN A 88 1.62 2.73 0.77
C ASN A 88 1.87 3.97 -0.10
N GLU A 89 2.33 3.81 -1.34
CA GLU A 89 2.42 4.92 -2.31
C GLU A 89 1.04 5.49 -2.65
N ALA A 90 0.06 4.64 -2.98
CA ALA A 90 -1.30 5.09 -3.28
C ALA A 90 -1.95 5.78 -2.08
N TYR A 91 -1.74 5.24 -0.87
CA TYR A 91 -2.24 5.82 0.37
C TYR A 91 -1.59 7.18 0.70
N ARG A 92 -0.31 7.39 0.43
CA ARG A 92 0.33 8.71 0.56
C ARG A 92 -0.29 9.74 -0.37
N MET A 93 -0.58 9.37 -1.62
CA MET A 93 -1.30 10.26 -2.56
C MET A 93 -2.71 10.58 -2.07
N TYR A 94 -3.39 9.58 -1.52
CA TYR A 94 -4.67 9.78 -0.85
C TYR A 94 -4.57 10.79 0.31
N LEU A 95 -3.53 10.73 1.15
CA LEU A 95 -3.33 11.70 2.23
C LEU A 95 -3.14 13.13 1.71
N TYR A 96 -2.35 13.33 0.65
CA TYR A 96 -2.19 14.64 0.03
C TYR A 96 -3.52 15.21 -0.50
N ALA A 97 -4.30 14.39 -1.21
CA ALA A 97 -5.62 14.77 -1.70
C ALA A 97 -6.59 15.11 -0.55
N ARG A 98 -6.55 14.31 0.51
CA ARG A 98 -7.37 14.50 1.71
C ARG A 98 -7.02 15.79 2.46
N ASP A 99 -5.75 16.14 2.59
CA ASP A 99 -5.33 17.35 3.29
C ASP A 99 -5.86 18.62 2.58
N GLY A 100 -6.01 18.55 1.26
CA GLY A 100 -6.64 19.58 0.43
C GLY A 100 -8.17 19.61 0.49
N ALA A 101 -8.84 18.45 0.50
CA ALA A 101 -10.30 18.35 0.28
C ALA A 101 -11.13 17.81 1.46
N GLY A 102 -10.53 17.40 2.59
CA GLY A 102 -11.25 16.95 3.79
C GLY A 102 -11.98 15.60 3.66
N MET A 103 -11.52 14.73 2.76
CA MET A 103 -12.18 13.47 2.41
C MET A 103 -11.88 12.33 3.41
N SER A 104 -12.75 11.31 3.46
CA SER A 104 -12.54 10.07 4.22
C SER A 104 -11.92 8.97 3.36
N PHE A 105 -11.26 7.98 3.98
CA PHE A 105 -10.51 6.94 3.26
C PHE A 105 -11.37 6.24 2.21
N ASN A 106 -10.82 6.02 1.00
CA ASN A 106 -11.53 5.51 -0.17
C ASN A 106 -12.80 6.30 -0.56
N ARG A 107 -12.79 7.62 -0.37
CA ARG A 107 -13.86 8.50 -0.86
C ARG A 107 -13.30 9.69 -1.65
N VAL A 108 -12.44 9.39 -2.60
CA VAL A 108 -11.89 10.40 -3.52
C VAL A 108 -12.84 10.59 -4.69
N HIS A 109 -13.26 11.83 -4.91
CA HIS A 109 -14.28 12.18 -5.90
C HIS A 109 -13.81 13.17 -6.97
N THR A 110 -12.67 13.84 -6.75
CA THR A 110 -12.10 14.71 -7.79
C THR A 110 -11.44 13.84 -8.85
N MET A 111 -11.64 14.19 -10.12
CA MET A 111 -11.09 13.42 -11.23
C MET A 111 -9.55 13.37 -11.19
N LEU A 112 -8.89 14.47 -10.81
CA LEU A 112 -7.44 14.56 -10.74
C LEU A 112 -6.82 13.74 -9.60
N ASP A 113 -7.42 13.78 -8.40
CA ASP A 113 -6.89 13.00 -7.27
C ASP A 113 -7.20 11.51 -7.46
N CYS A 114 -8.38 11.18 -7.97
CA CYS A 114 -8.74 9.80 -8.30
C CYS A 114 -7.80 9.24 -9.39
N ALA A 115 -7.50 10.01 -10.45
CA ALA A 115 -6.55 9.58 -11.48
C ALA A 115 -5.13 9.36 -10.89
N SER A 116 -4.67 10.21 -9.98
CA SER A 116 -3.35 10.09 -9.35
C SER A 116 -3.23 8.86 -8.46
N ILE A 117 -4.26 8.56 -7.67
CA ILE A 117 -4.31 7.37 -6.81
C ILE A 117 -4.46 6.11 -7.66
N ALA A 118 -5.36 6.14 -8.65
CA ALA A 118 -5.56 5.04 -9.60
C ALA A 118 -4.29 4.76 -10.39
N MET A 119 -3.48 5.77 -10.76
CA MET A 119 -2.20 5.56 -11.45
C MET A 119 -1.24 4.70 -10.63
N LYS A 120 -1.23 4.83 -9.30
CA LYS A 120 -0.42 4.00 -8.41
C LYS A 120 -1.02 2.62 -8.19
N ALA A 121 -2.34 2.54 -8.03
CA ALA A 121 -3.05 1.28 -7.89
C ALA A 121 -3.16 0.48 -9.20
N LYS A 122 -2.96 1.11 -10.37
CA LYS A 122 -3.16 0.57 -11.74
C LYS A 122 -2.48 -0.77 -11.98
N LEU A 123 -1.40 -1.03 -11.26
CA LEU A 123 -0.74 -2.32 -11.27
C LEU A 123 -1.71 -3.46 -10.88
N PHE A 124 -2.52 -3.27 -9.83
CA PHE A 124 -3.48 -4.24 -9.34
C PHE A 124 -4.92 -3.95 -9.79
N THR A 125 -5.32 -2.67 -9.81
CA THR A 125 -6.67 -2.22 -10.11
C THR A 125 -6.68 -0.81 -10.72
N ASN A 126 -7.58 -0.54 -11.66
CA ASN A 126 -7.81 0.80 -12.23
C ASN A 126 -8.78 1.66 -11.39
N ASP A 127 -9.07 1.27 -10.15
CA ASP A 127 -10.04 1.94 -9.28
C ASP A 127 -9.35 2.68 -8.12
N CYS A 128 -9.61 3.98 -7.98
CA CYS A 128 -9.03 4.83 -6.96
C CYS A 128 -9.58 4.59 -5.54
N ASN A 129 -10.76 3.99 -5.41
CA ASN A 129 -11.40 3.72 -4.11
C ASN A 129 -11.38 2.23 -3.75
N ALA A 130 -10.62 1.41 -4.48
CA ALA A 130 -10.46 -0.02 -4.25
C ALA A 130 -9.20 -0.39 -3.44
N LEU A 131 -8.63 0.56 -2.68
CA LEU A 131 -7.51 0.27 -1.80
C LEU A 131 -7.98 -0.57 -0.60
N PRO A 132 -7.32 -1.70 -0.28
CA PRO A 132 -7.53 -2.38 0.99
C PRO A 132 -7.27 -1.46 2.19
N ASP A 133 -7.95 -1.66 3.32
CA ASP A 133 -7.73 -0.85 4.52
C ASP A 133 -6.62 -1.43 5.42
N TRP A 134 -5.40 -1.39 4.90
CA TRP A 134 -4.18 -1.81 5.61
C TRP A 134 -3.60 -0.71 6.51
N ARG A 135 -4.36 0.34 6.81
CA ARG A 135 -3.93 1.40 7.72
C ARG A 135 -3.82 0.83 9.14
N LYS A 136 -2.81 1.28 9.87
CA LYS A 136 -2.69 0.98 11.30
C LYS A 136 -3.81 1.65 12.11
N PRO A 137 -4.26 1.08 13.24
CA PRO A 137 -5.34 1.65 14.05
C PRO A 137 -5.15 3.14 14.38
N GLU A 138 -3.94 3.55 14.77
CA GLU A 138 -3.62 4.94 15.07
C GLU A 138 -3.73 5.85 13.83
N SER A 139 -3.45 5.31 12.65
CA SER A 139 -3.63 6.04 11.40
C SER A 139 -5.10 6.16 11.04
N LYS A 140 -5.92 5.13 11.28
CA LYS A 140 -7.37 5.19 11.06
C LYS A 140 -8.01 6.29 11.91
N LEU A 141 -7.70 6.33 13.21
CA LEU A 141 -8.22 7.34 14.14
C LEU A 141 -7.83 8.76 13.72
N ARG A 142 -6.54 9.01 13.50
CA ARG A 142 -6.04 10.30 12.99
C ARG A 142 -6.74 10.67 11.68
N ASP A 143 -7.00 9.69 10.84
CA ASP A 143 -7.61 9.91 9.54
C ASP A 143 -9.10 10.30 9.61
N GLU A 144 -9.82 9.71 10.55
CA GLU A 144 -11.23 10.04 10.76
C GLU A 144 -11.38 11.42 11.42
N GLU A 145 -10.53 11.72 12.40
CA GLU A 145 -10.53 13.01 13.09
C GLU A 145 -10.24 14.19 12.17
N LEU A 146 -9.18 14.11 11.36
CA LEU A 146 -8.82 15.23 10.49
C LEU A 146 -9.84 15.40 9.34
N ALA A 147 -10.48 14.32 8.87
CA ALA A 147 -11.59 14.42 7.91
C ALA A 147 -12.83 15.07 8.55
N LEU A 148 -13.12 14.78 9.81
CA LEU A 148 -14.20 15.43 10.55
C LEU A 148 -13.92 16.93 10.76
N LYS A 149 -12.72 17.28 11.24
CA LYS A 149 -12.31 18.68 11.46
C LYS A 149 -12.44 19.53 10.20
N LYS A 150 -11.94 19.03 9.05
CA LYS A 150 -12.01 19.74 7.77
C LYS A 150 -13.45 19.92 7.28
N ARG A 151 -14.29 18.89 7.38
CA ARG A 151 -15.73 18.99 7.04
C ARG A 151 -16.44 20.05 7.89
N THR A 152 -16.14 20.12 9.18
CA THR A 152 -16.69 21.15 10.07
C THR A 152 -16.23 22.55 9.64
N GLN A 153 -14.94 22.72 9.33
CA GLN A 153 -14.38 24.00 8.89
C GLN A 153 -15.00 24.47 7.55
N MET A 154 -15.17 23.57 6.58
CA MET A 154 -15.79 23.91 5.29
C MET A 154 -17.26 24.30 5.45
N LYS A 155 -18.01 23.65 6.36
CA LYS A 155 -19.38 24.05 6.69
C LYS A 155 -19.44 25.45 7.30
N GLN A 156 -18.51 25.76 8.21
CA GLN A 156 -18.43 27.09 8.84
C GLN A 156 -18.06 28.19 7.84
N ASN A 157 -17.19 27.89 6.88
CA ASN A 157 -16.74 28.84 5.86
C ASN A 157 -17.72 29.01 4.68
N GLY A 158 -18.88 28.33 4.71
CA GLY A 158 -19.86 28.36 3.61
C GLY A 158 -19.36 27.72 2.30
N THR A 159 -18.21 27.06 2.32
CA THR A 159 -17.56 26.43 1.15
C THR A 159 -17.93 24.96 0.98
N TRP A 160 -18.70 24.38 1.92
CA TRP A 160 -19.20 23.01 1.81
C TRP A 160 -20.50 22.96 0.99
N LYS A 161 -20.41 22.55 -0.27
CA LYS A 161 -21.56 22.11 -1.07
C LYS A 161 -21.39 20.63 -1.42
N TRP A 162 -22.36 19.80 -1.04
CA TRP A 162 -22.52 18.44 -1.56
C TRP A 162 -23.93 18.29 -2.11
N GLY A 163 -24.03 17.89 -3.37
CA GLY A 163 -25.19 17.23 -3.98
C GLY A 163 -26.55 17.92 -3.82
N GLU A 164 -26.78 18.99 -4.59
CA GLU A 164 -28.02 19.05 -5.37
C GLU A 164 -27.82 18.25 -6.67
#